data_AF-A0A0R2L1C2-F1
#
_entry.id   AF-A0A0R2L1C2-F1
#
_cell.length_a   1.000
_cell.length_b   1.000
_cell.length_c   1.000
_cell.angle_alpha   90.00
_cell.angle_beta   90.00
_cell.angle_gamma   90.00
#
_symmetry.space_group_name_H-M   'P 1'
#
loop_
_entity.id
_entity.type
_entity.pdbx_description
1 polymer ?
#
loop_
_entity_poly.entity_id
_entity_poly.type
_entity_poly.pdbx_seq_one_letter_code
_entity_poly.pdbx_strand_id
1 'polypeptide(L)'
;MLKSEQNSSITKNINSANCLKINYYDPYGNKVDAYYSAPANAAIFISNKRLKEIIDSNIPENHQIVPYFAYPQHDITSDNATEEIMIAVKEINPIN
;
A
#
# COMPACT_ATOMS: atom_id res chain seq x y z
N MET A 1 1.76 -40.85 -24.76
CA MET A 1 1.14 -39.61 -25.29
C MET A 1 1.23 -38.56 -24.21
N LEU A 2 1.54 -37.33 -24.63
CA LEU A 2 1.97 -36.21 -23.79
C LEU A 2 0.93 -35.78 -22.76
N LYS A 3 1.45 -35.39 -21.58
CA LYS A 3 0.76 -34.62 -20.55
C LYS A 3 0.23 -33.32 -21.15
N SER A 4 -1.06 -33.01 -20.95
CA SER A 4 -1.53 -31.63 -21.02
C SER A 4 -1.92 -31.21 -19.61
N GLU A 5 -0.94 -30.65 -18.89
CA GLU A 5 -1.23 -29.74 -17.80
C GLU A 5 -2.03 -28.59 -18.40
N GLN A 6 -3.31 -28.50 -18.03
CA GLN A 6 -4.09 -27.30 -18.31
C GLN A 6 -3.42 -26.16 -17.54
N ASN A 7 -2.60 -25.39 -18.24
CA ASN A 7 -2.26 -24.04 -17.86
C ASN A 7 -3.57 -23.27 -17.79
N SER A 8 -4.22 -23.33 -16.62
CA SER A 8 -5.18 -22.35 -16.20
C SER A 8 -4.39 -21.06 -16.08
N SER A 9 -4.25 -20.36 -17.21
CA SER A 9 -3.85 -18.97 -17.26
C SER A 9 -4.86 -18.22 -16.40
N ILE A 10 -4.55 -18.08 -15.11
CA ILE A 10 -5.15 -17.09 -14.26
C ILE A 10 -4.74 -15.77 -14.91
N THR A 11 -5.58 -15.28 -15.80
CA THR A 11 -5.57 -13.91 -16.25
C THR A 11 -5.76 -13.10 -14.97
N LYS A 12 -4.65 -12.73 -14.32
CA LYS A 12 -4.66 -11.69 -13.29
C LYS A 12 -5.45 -10.55 -13.92
N ASN A 13 -6.56 -10.19 -13.31
CA ASN A 13 -7.42 -9.12 -13.79
C ASN A 13 -6.61 -7.82 -13.69
N ILE A 14 -5.93 -7.45 -14.77
CA ILE A 14 -5.00 -6.31 -14.86
C ILE A 14 -5.74 -4.96 -14.83
N ASN A 15 -7.03 -4.95 -14.48
CA ASN A 15 -7.92 -3.79 -14.58
C ASN A 15 -8.46 -3.29 -13.24
N SER A 16 -8.05 -3.83 -12.08
CA SER A 16 -8.25 -3.09 -10.82
C SER A 16 -7.20 -1.99 -10.77
N ALA A 17 -7.57 -0.80 -11.24
CA ALA A 17 -6.80 0.45 -11.25
C ALA A 17 -5.44 0.36 -10.53
N ASN A 18 -4.34 0.45 -11.29
CA ASN A 18 -2.95 0.53 -10.83
C ASN A 18 -2.71 1.81 -10.00
N CYS A 19 -3.45 1.97 -8.92
CA CYS A 19 -3.43 3.07 -7.99
C CYS A 19 -2.80 2.54 -6.71
N LEU A 20 -1.75 3.20 -6.25
CA LEU A 20 -1.20 2.93 -4.93
C LEU A 20 -2.21 3.42 -3.88
N LYS A 21 -2.70 2.48 -3.07
CA LYS A 21 -3.57 2.75 -1.93
C LYS A 21 -2.78 2.58 -0.63
N ILE A 22 -2.69 3.65 0.16
CA ILE A 22 -2.12 3.63 1.51
C ILE A 22 -3.25 4.00 2.48
N ASN A 23 -3.60 3.11 3.39
CA ASN A 23 -4.57 3.39 4.44
C ASN A 23 -3.87 3.58 5.78
N TYR A 24 -4.35 4.53 6.57
CA TYR A 24 -3.89 4.78 7.92
C TYR A 24 -4.94 4.29 8.90
N TYR A 25 -4.51 3.50 9.89
CA TYR A 25 -5.38 2.90 10.90
C TYR A 25 -4.95 3.32 12.30
N ASP A 26 -5.93 3.56 13.17
CA ASP A 26 -5.69 3.74 14.59
C ASP A 26 -5.27 2.41 15.26
N PRO A 27 -4.84 2.41 16.53
CA PRO A 27 -4.45 1.20 17.24
C PRO A 27 -5.57 0.17 17.46
N TYR A 28 -6.83 0.55 17.21
CA TYR A 28 -8.01 -0.31 17.32
C TYR A 28 -8.41 -0.93 15.97
N GLY A 29 -7.71 -0.60 14.89
CA GLY A 29 -7.98 -1.06 13.53
C GLY A 29 -9.04 -0.25 12.80
N ASN A 30 -9.46 0.90 13.32
CA ASN A 30 -10.35 1.81 12.59
C ASN A 30 -9.55 2.59 11.57
N LYS A 31 -10.10 2.72 10.36
CA LYS A 31 -9.49 3.54 9.32
C LYS A 31 -9.65 5.02 9.65
N VAL A 32 -8.53 5.73 9.74
CA VAL A 32 -8.46 7.17 10.02
C VAL A 32 -8.46 7.97 8.71
N ASP A 33 -7.63 7.56 7.74
CA ASP A 33 -7.52 8.25 6.45
C ASP A 33 -6.95 7.31 5.37
N ALA A 34 -6.87 7.79 4.12
CA ALA A 34 -6.16 7.12 3.06
C ALA A 34 -5.58 8.07 2.00
N TYR A 35 -4.39 7.71 1.52
CA TYR A 35 -3.81 8.24 0.30
C TYR A 35 -4.10 7.32 -0.88
N TYR A 36 -4.49 7.92 -2.01
CA TYR A 36 -4.66 7.24 -3.29
C TYR A 36 -3.81 7.96 -4.35
N SER A 37 -2.94 7.24 -5.04
CA SER A 37 -2.24 7.82 -6.19
C SER A 37 -3.18 8.01 -7.38
N ALA A 38 -2.77 8.81 -8.36
CA ALA A 38 -3.42 8.73 -9.66
C ALA A 38 -3.31 7.31 -10.23
N PRO A 39 -4.30 6.83 -11.00
CA PRO A 39 -4.19 5.57 -11.73
C PRO A 39 -2.96 5.61 -12.65
N ALA A 40 -2.08 4.61 -12.55
CA ALA A 40 -0.97 4.48 -13.47
C ALA A 40 -1.44 3.73 -14.73
N ASN A 41 -1.38 4.40 -15.88
CA ASN A 41 -1.74 3.80 -17.18
C ASN A 41 -0.68 2.77 -17.68
N ALA A 42 0.39 2.57 -16.91
CA ALA A 42 1.54 1.75 -17.24
C ALA A 42 2.01 0.94 -16.02
N ALA A 43 3.01 0.09 -16.23
CA ALA A 43 3.67 -0.70 -15.18
C ALA A 43 4.07 0.20 -13.98
N ILE A 44 3.61 -0.16 -12.78
CA ILE A 44 3.96 0.54 -11.55
C ILE A 44 5.43 0.23 -11.22
N PHE A 45 6.20 1.28 -10.96
CA PHE A 45 7.48 1.22 -10.26
C PHE A 45 7.55 2.33 -9.22
N ILE A 46 7.68 1.98 -7.94
CA ILE A 46 7.87 2.91 -6.83
C ILE A 46 9.00 2.38 -5.97
N SER A 47 10.10 3.13 -5.88
CA SER A 47 11.21 2.73 -5.02
C SER A 47 10.81 2.74 -3.55
N ASN A 48 11.41 1.89 -2.73
CA ASN A 48 11.18 1.85 -1.29
C ASN A 48 11.38 3.23 -0.61
N LYS A 49 12.38 3.99 -1.05
CA LYS A 49 12.63 5.37 -0.60
C LYS A 49 11.47 6.28 -0.93
N ARG A 50 10.99 6.26 -2.18
CA ARG A 50 9.86 7.09 -2.60
C ARG A 50 8.58 6.70 -1.85
N LEU A 51 8.38 5.42 -1.63
CA LEU A 51 7.24 4.92 -0.86
C LEU A 51 7.27 5.43 0.58
N LYS A 52 8.45 5.43 1.23
CA LYS A 52 8.61 6.04 2.55
C LYS A 52 8.22 7.53 2.55
N GLU A 53 8.70 8.30 1.58
CA GLU A 53 8.36 9.73 1.47
C GLU A 53 6.85 9.96 1.32
N ILE A 54 6.16 9.12 0.53
CA ILE A 54 4.71 9.20 0.36
C ILE A 54 4.01 8.88 1.69
N ILE A 55 4.42 7.80 2.38
CA ILE A 55 3.85 7.43 3.68
C ILE A 55 4.00 8.58 4.68
N ASP A 56 5.21 9.15 4.81
CA ASP A 56 5.53 10.22 5.76
C ASP A 56 4.75 11.51 5.45
N SER A 57 4.58 11.85 4.16
CA SER A 57 3.97 13.11 3.74
C SER A 57 2.44 13.10 3.79
N ASN A 58 1.82 11.93 3.97
CA ASN A 58 0.37 11.76 4.00
C ASN A 58 -0.11 11.20 5.35
N ILE A 59 0.70 11.29 6.41
CA ILE A 59 0.25 11.00 7.77
C ILE A 59 -0.91 11.96 8.09
N PRO A 60 -2.04 11.46 8.64
CA PRO A 60 -3.18 12.30 8.99
C PRO A 60 -2.80 13.40 9.99
N GLU A 61 -3.49 14.54 9.93
CA GLU A 61 -3.28 15.63 10.87
C GLU A 61 -3.44 15.14 12.32
N ASN A 62 -2.61 15.64 13.24
CA ASN A 62 -2.57 15.24 14.66
C ASN A 62 -2.21 13.77 14.91
N HIS A 63 -1.76 13.02 13.90
CA HIS A 63 -1.30 11.65 14.02
C HIS A 63 0.20 11.53 13.79
N GLN A 64 0.77 10.44 14.31
CA GLN A 64 2.13 10.00 14.01
C GLN A 64 2.11 8.49 13.77
N ILE A 65 3.05 8.02 12.95
CA ILE A 65 3.27 6.57 12.78
C ILE A 65 3.64 5.95 14.12
N VAL A 66 3.11 4.75 14.39
CA VAL A 66 3.43 4.05 15.64
C VAL A 66 4.95 3.78 15.74
N PRO A 67 5.54 3.89 16.95
CA PRO A 67 6.96 3.57 17.14
C PRO A 67 7.29 2.18 16.60
N TYR A 68 8.49 2.03 16.05
CA TYR A 68 9.01 0.77 15.50
C TYR A 68 8.24 0.22 14.28
N PHE A 69 7.41 1.03 13.63
CA PHE A 69 6.85 0.67 12.33
C PHE A 69 7.96 0.35 11.33
N ALA A 70 7.90 -0.84 10.74
CA ALA A 70 8.83 -1.28 9.71
C ALA A 70 8.36 -0.78 8.35
N TYR A 71 9.10 0.18 7.78
CA TYR A 71 8.84 0.65 6.42
C TYR A 71 9.07 -0.47 5.41
N PRO A 72 8.33 -0.46 4.27
CA PRO A 72 8.58 -1.36 3.16
C PRO A 72 10.05 -1.34 2.74
N GLN A 73 10.67 -2.52 2.68
CA GLN A 73 12.09 -2.67 2.34
C GLN A 73 12.31 -2.89 0.83
N HIS A 74 11.27 -3.29 0.12
CA HIS A 74 11.32 -3.62 -1.30
C HIS A 74 10.59 -2.57 -2.14
N ASP A 75 11.03 -2.43 -3.38
CA ASP A 75 10.33 -1.61 -4.36
C ASP A 75 8.98 -2.24 -4.71
N ILE A 76 7.99 -1.38 -4.98
CA ILE A 76 6.72 -1.82 -5.57
C ILE A 76 6.89 -1.82 -7.07
N THR A 77 6.73 -2.99 -7.67
CA THR A 77 6.72 -3.24 -9.11
C THR A 77 5.36 -3.78 -9.52
N SER A 78 5.13 -3.95 -10.81
CA SER A 78 3.90 -4.59 -11.29
C SER A 78 3.76 -6.06 -10.87
N ASP A 79 4.87 -6.72 -10.54
CA ASP A 79 4.88 -8.14 -10.18
C ASP A 79 4.52 -8.39 -8.71
N ASN A 80 4.80 -7.41 -7.84
CA ASN A 80 4.58 -7.48 -6.40
C ASN A 80 3.62 -6.39 -5.87
N ALA A 81 2.89 -5.73 -6.78
CA ALA A 81 1.89 -4.73 -6.43
C ALA A 81 0.88 -5.33 -5.44
N THR A 82 0.75 -4.69 -4.28
CA THR A 82 -0.27 -4.99 -3.28
C THR A 82 -1.52 -4.16 -3.55
N GLU A 83 -2.69 -4.70 -3.21
CA GLU A 83 -3.96 -3.97 -3.29
C GLU A 83 -3.99 -2.79 -2.32
N GLU A 84 -3.30 -2.91 -1.18
CA GLU A 84 -3.14 -1.82 -0.22
C GLU A 84 -1.89 -1.96 0.64
N ILE A 85 -1.44 -0.81 1.15
CA ILE A 85 -0.45 -0.69 2.21
C ILE A 85 -1.16 -0.18 3.46
N MET A 86 -1.02 -0.91 4.56
CA MET A 86 -1.64 -0.56 5.83
C MET A 86 -0.59 0.06 6.76
N ILE A 87 -0.85 1.27 7.23
CA ILE A 87 0.04 2.01 8.14
C ILE A 87 -0.69 2.22 9.47
N ALA A 88 -0.08 1.76 10.57
CA ALA A 88 -0.60 2.02 11.90
C ALA A 88 -0.13 3.41 12.38
N VAL A 89 -1.06 4.22 12.86
CA VAL A 89 -0.83 5.55 13.42
C VAL A 89 -1.42 5.66 14.82
N LYS A 90 -0.95 6.64 15.59
CA LYS A 90 -1.51 7.03 16.88
C LYS A 90 -1.68 8.55 16.93
N GLU A 91 -2.69 9.02 17.64
CA GLU A 91 -2.86 10.44 17.92
C GLU A 91 -1.68 10.97 18.75
N ILE A 92 -1.24 12.19 18.45
CA ILE A 92 -0.16 12.88 19.18
C ILE A 92 -0.70 13.43 20.51
N ASN A 93 -1.97 13.85 20.54
CA ASN A 93 -2.64 14.42 21.71
C ASN A 93 -4.06 13.85 21.83
N PRO A 94 -4.23 12.62 22.36
CA PRO A 94 -5.57 12.11 22.62
C PRO A 94 -6.27 13.03 23.62
N ILE A 95 -7.38 13.65 23.21
CA ILE A 95 -8.25 14.37 24.15
C ILE A 95 -8.97 13.28 24.95
N ASN A 96 -8.52 13.07 26.18
CA ASN A 96 -9.16 12.20 27.18
C ASN A 96 -10.58 12.67 27.51
#